data_AF-A0A553DL40-F1
#
_entry.id   AF-A0A553DL40-F1
#
_cell.length_a   1.000
_cell.length_b   1.000
_cell.length_c   1.000
_cell.angle_alpha   90.00
_cell.angle_beta   90.00
_cell.angle_gamma   90.00
#
_symmetry.space_group_name_H-M   'P 1'
#
loop_
_entity.id
_entity.type
_entity.pdbx_description
1 polymer ?
#
loop_
_entity_poly.entity_id
_entity_poly.type
_entity_poly.pdbx_seq_one_letter_code
_entity_poly.pdbx_strand_id
1 'polypeptide(L)'
;MKNFDINEDPHRRFNPLINEWVLVSPHRAKRPWQGQNETISVEKLPEYDPTCYLCPGNVRANGMNNPDYESSFVFENDFAAMKQDEIAFEDDIKQTFFKAQPERGISRVVCFSPRHDLTLPEMEVDGIENIIRTWQKEYTDLGKIDYINHVQIFENKGSVMGCSNPHPHGQIWAQSSLPTEVEKTQHNLKEYFEKNGSNLLQDYLQAELKKSERIVIENEHFAALVPFWAIWPYETMIISKRHITKITDFTTNEVTAFATILKQLTTKYDNLFSTSFPYSSGIHQAPTDGEEHTEWQFHMHFYPPLLRSATVKKFMVGYEMMGEAQRDITAEKSATLLKEQSDIHYKKKL
;
A
#
# COMPACT_ATOMS: atom_id res chain seq x y z
N MET A 1 -17.51 30.73 -24.84
CA MET A 1 -17.18 29.87 -23.69
C MET A 1 -16.52 28.61 -24.24
N LYS A 2 -15.44 28.12 -23.61
CA LYS A 2 -14.79 26.86 -23.99
C LYS A 2 -15.56 25.70 -23.35
N ASN A 3 -15.72 24.57 -24.04
CA ASN A 3 -16.24 23.34 -23.45
C ASN A 3 -15.21 22.74 -22.48
N PHE A 4 -15.67 22.18 -21.37
CA PHE A 4 -14.80 21.50 -20.41
C PHE A 4 -14.12 20.29 -21.05
N ASP A 5 -12.81 20.20 -20.89
CA ASP A 5 -12.01 19.04 -21.26
C ASP A 5 -11.30 18.50 -20.02
N ILE A 6 -11.71 17.31 -19.56
CA ILE A 6 -11.15 16.65 -18.38
C ILE A 6 -9.64 16.35 -18.50
N ASN A 7 -9.09 16.34 -19.72
CA ASN A 7 -7.68 16.07 -19.97
C ASN A 7 -6.81 17.32 -19.97
N GLU A 8 -7.40 18.52 -20.04
CA GLU A 8 -6.64 19.78 -20.14
C GLU A 8 -7.01 20.79 -19.05
N ASP A 9 -8.30 20.86 -18.68
CA ASP A 9 -8.83 21.84 -17.75
C ASP A 9 -8.73 21.35 -16.29
N PRO A 10 -8.30 22.21 -15.34
CA PRO A 10 -8.31 21.86 -13.93
C PRO A 10 -9.70 21.52 -13.41
N HIS A 11 -9.79 20.48 -12.59
CA HIS A 11 -11.04 20.01 -12.01
C HIS A 11 -10.77 19.28 -10.69
N ARG A 12 -11.83 18.98 -9.93
CA ARG A 12 -11.74 18.16 -8.71
C ARG A 12 -12.37 16.80 -8.95
N ARG A 13 -11.77 15.76 -8.38
CA ARG A 13 -12.30 14.39 -8.37
C ARG A 13 -12.57 13.97 -6.95
N PHE A 14 -13.72 13.33 -6.71
CA PHE A 14 -14.14 12.93 -5.38
C PHE A 14 -13.63 11.51 -5.05
N ASN A 15 -13.02 11.34 -3.88
CA ASN A 15 -12.66 10.06 -3.30
C ASN A 15 -13.78 9.60 -2.34
N PRO A 16 -14.60 8.62 -2.75
CA PRO A 16 -15.72 8.17 -1.93
C PRO A 16 -15.29 7.29 -0.75
N LEU A 17 -14.02 6.84 -0.67
CA LEU A 17 -13.54 6.03 0.47
C LEU A 17 -13.29 6.88 1.71
N ILE A 18 -12.84 8.12 1.54
CA ILE A 18 -12.47 9.00 2.67
C ILE A 18 -13.26 10.31 2.69
N ASN A 19 -14.20 10.49 1.75
CA ASN A 19 -15.03 11.69 1.61
C ASN A 19 -14.21 12.98 1.38
N GLU A 20 -13.18 12.88 0.54
CA GLU A 20 -12.29 14.00 0.22
C GLU A 20 -12.25 14.26 -1.29
N TRP A 21 -11.76 15.44 -1.68
CA TRP A 21 -11.59 15.82 -3.08
C TRP A 21 -10.10 15.90 -3.43
N VAL A 22 -9.80 15.71 -4.71
CA VAL A 22 -8.44 15.82 -5.26
C VAL A 22 -8.46 16.80 -6.42
N LEU A 23 -7.63 17.84 -6.34
CA LEU A 23 -7.42 18.80 -7.41
C LEU A 23 -6.54 18.20 -8.51
N VAL A 24 -7.05 18.14 -9.73
CA VAL A 24 -6.35 17.63 -10.91
C VAL A 24 -5.97 18.80 -11.81
N SER A 25 -4.69 18.96 -12.10
CA SER A 25 -4.17 20.03 -12.96
C SER A 25 -3.32 19.47 -14.11
N PRO A 26 -3.94 18.95 -15.19
CA PRO A 26 -3.23 18.14 -16.21
C PRO A 26 -2.06 18.86 -16.91
N HIS A 27 -2.14 20.18 -17.04
CA HIS A 27 -1.10 20.98 -17.70
C HIS A 27 0.17 21.16 -16.84
N ARG A 28 0.13 20.91 -15.53
CA ARG A 28 1.27 21.16 -14.62
C ARG A 28 2.46 20.25 -14.89
N ALA A 29 2.25 19.07 -15.47
CA ALA A 29 3.33 18.19 -15.91
C ALA A 29 4.29 18.86 -16.92
N LYS A 30 3.83 19.88 -17.68
CA LYS A 30 4.64 20.62 -18.66
C LYS A 30 5.55 21.69 -18.05
N ARG A 31 5.39 22.02 -16.74
CA ARG A 31 6.19 23.05 -16.08
C ARG A 31 7.68 22.63 -16.02
N PRO A 32 8.65 23.49 -16.38
CA PRO A 32 10.07 23.18 -16.22
C PRO A 32 10.42 22.82 -14.77
N TRP A 33 11.15 21.72 -14.55
CA TRP A 33 11.63 21.31 -13.24
C TRP A 33 13.09 21.75 -13.06
N GLN A 34 13.36 22.49 -11.98
CA GLN A 34 14.70 22.93 -11.55
C GLN A 34 14.95 22.58 -10.07
N GLY A 35 14.10 21.73 -9.48
CA GLY A 35 14.18 21.34 -8.08
C GLY A 35 15.15 20.17 -7.84
N GLN A 36 15.04 19.56 -6.67
CA GLN A 36 15.85 18.42 -6.26
C GLN A 36 15.71 17.23 -7.22
N ASN A 37 16.82 16.53 -7.45
CA ASN A 37 16.86 15.24 -8.12
C ASN A 37 17.25 14.17 -7.08
N GLU A 38 16.49 13.09 -7.01
CA GLU A 38 16.78 11.91 -6.20
C GLU A 38 18.00 11.17 -6.76
N THR A 39 18.72 10.49 -5.87
CA THR A 39 19.83 9.61 -6.25
C THR A 39 19.26 8.28 -6.71
N ILE A 40 19.66 7.81 -7.90
CA ILE A 40 19.30 6.46 -8.35
C ILE A 40 20.12 5.48 -7.51
N SER A 41 19.45 4.53 -6.85
CA SER A 41 20.12 3.40 -6.20
C SER A 41 20.67 2.49 -7.29
N VAL A 42 21.98 2.60 -7.58
CA VAL A 42 22.71 1.76 -8.55
C VAL A 42 23.51 0.66 -7.83
N GLU A 43 23.52 0.65 -6.50
CA GLU A 43 24.28 -0.34 -5.74
C GLU A 43 23.69 -1.74 -5.93
N LYS A 44 24.47 -2.62 -6.54
CA LYS A 44 24.18 -4.04 -6.57
C LYS A 44 24.33 -4.58 -5.16
N LEU A 45 23.20 -4.71 -4.46
CA LEU A 45 23.15 -5.30 -3.13
C LEU A 45 23.66 -6.76 -3.19
N PRO A 46 24.39 -7.22 -2.16
CA PRO A 46 24.79 -8.62 -2.07
C PRO A 46 23.59 -9.51 -1.78
N GLU A 47 23.68 -10.80 -2.11
CA GLU A 47 22.62 -11.77 -1.75
C GLU A 47 22.43 -11.89 -0.23
N TYR A 48 23.52 -11.70 0.50
CA TYR A 48 23.60 -11.71 1.95
C TYR A 48 24.55 -10.59 2.41
N ASP A 49 24.12 -9.83 3.41
CA ASP A 49 24.94 -8.79 4.04
C ASP A 49 25.19 -9.16 5.51
N PRO A 50 26.44 -9.43 5.94
CA PRO A 50 26.77 -9.80 7.32
C PRO A 50 26.51 -8.68 8.34
N THR A 51 26.28 -7.44 7.89
CA THR A 51 25.98 -6.28 8.74
C THR A 51 24.50 -5.94 8.79
N CYS A 52 23.67 -6.57 7.94
CA CYS A 52 22.24 -6.30 7.88
C CYS A 52 21.50 -6.95 9.05
N TYR A 53 20.79 -6.15 9.86
CA TYR A 53 20.00 -6.64 11.00
C TYR A 53 18.84 -7.58 10.63
N LEU A 54 18.49 -7.70 9.34
CA LEU A 54 17.38 -8.52 8.88
C LEU A 54 17.83 -9.83 8.22
N CYS A 55 19.10 -9.98 7.82
CA CYS A 55 19.58 -11.20 7.19
C CYS A 55 19.57 -12.42 8.15
N PRO A 56 19.45 -13.65 7.64
CA PRO A 56 19.43 -14.87 8.45
C PRO A 56 20.75 -15.04 9.23
N GLY A 57 20.66 -15.56 10.46
CA GLY A 57 21.81 -15.76 11.35
C GLY A 57 22.46 -14.48 11.91
N ASN A 58 22.07 -13.29 11.44
CA ASN A 58 22.64 -12.04 11.94
C ASN A 58 22.06 -11.61 13.28
N VAL A 59 22.86 -10.85 14.02
CA VAL A 59 22.46 -10.18 15.26
C VAL A 59 21.63 -8.95 14.91
N ARG A 60 20.45 -8.81 15.52
CA ARG A 60 19.59 -7.63 15.41
C ARG A 60 20.07 -6.49 16.31
N ALA A 61 19.44 -5.32 16.18
CA ALA A 61 19.77 -4.14 16.97
C ALA A 61 19.61 -4.35 18.49
N ASN A 62 18.73 -5.26 18.92
CA ASN A 62 18.55 -5.61 20.32
C ASN A 62 19.52 -6.70 20.84
N GLY A 63 20.44 -7.21 20.00
CA GLY A 63 21.39 -8.26 20.35
C GLY A 63 20.89 -9.70 20.17
N MET A 64 19.64 -9.92 19.75
CA MET A 64 19.13 -11.26 19.43
C MET A 64 19.60 -11.73 18.05
N ASN A 65 19.85 -13.02 17.89
CA ASN A 65 20.11 -13.60 16.57
C ASN A 65 18.81 -13.86 15.81
N ASN A 66 18.81 -13.54 14.52
CA ASN A 66 17.84 -14.07 13.59
C ASN A 66 18.08 -15.58 13.43
N PRO A 67 17.02 -16.38 13.27
CA PRO A 67 17.18 -17.77 12.87
C PRO A 67 17.83 -17.85 11.48
N ASP A 68 18.36 -19.03 11.13
CA ASP A 68 18.77 -19.36 9.76
C ASP A 68 17.54 -19.65 8.90
N TYR A 69 16.72 -18.62 8.68
CA TYR A 69 15.44 -18.75 8.00
C TYR A 69 15.64 -18.90 6.48
N GLU A 70 14.82 -19.74 5.85
CA GLU A 70 14.90 -20.05 4.40
C GLU A 70 13.77 -19.38 3.58
N SER A 71 12.79 -18.76 4.24
CA SER A 71 11.61 -18.14 3.63
C SER A 71 11.25 -16.84 4.37
N SER A 72 9.99 -16.42 4.38
CA SER A 72 9.58 -15.24 5.16
C SER A 72 9.84 -15.45 6.65
N PHE A 73 10.31 -14.39 7.33
CA PHE A 73 10.61 -14.39 8.76
C PHE A 73 9.94 -13.22 9.45
N VAL A 74 9.21 -13.50 10.53
CA VAL A 74 8.47 -12.50 11.30
C VAL A 74 9.00 -12.43 12.73
N PHE A 75 9.20 -11.22 13.23
CA PHE A 75 9.56 -10.96 14.62
C PHE A 75 8.91 -9.66 15.11
N GLU A 76 8.75 -9.53 16.43
CA GLU A 76 8.32 -8.27 17.03
C GLU A 76 9.39 -7.20 16.85
N ASN A 77 8.98 -6.00 16.44
CA ASN A 77 9.89 -4.92 16.12
C ASN A 77 10.64 -4.49 17.39
N ASP A 78 11.97 -4.52 17.34
CA ASP A 78 12.85 -4.14 18.45
C ASP A 78 12.61 -2.68 18.93
N PHE A 79 12.05 -1.83 18.05
CA PHE A 79 11.64 -0.46 18.32
C PHE A 79 10.16 -0.23 17.95
N ALA A 80 9.27 -1.06 18.51
CA ALA A 80 7.83 -0.98 18.26
C ALA A 80 7.24 0.43 18.53
N ALA A 81 6.33 0.87 17.65
CA ALA A 81 5.65 2.15 17.78
C ALA A 81 4.59 2.15 18.90
N MET A 82 4.13 0.96 19.30
CA MET A 82 3.10 0.75 20.32
C MET A 82 3.58 -0.30 21.31
N LYS A 83 3.06 -0.19 22.54
CA LYS A 83 3.28 -1.16 23.62
C LYS A 83 2.02 -2.00 23.84
N GLN A 84 2.20 -3.20 24.38
CA GLN A 84 1.11 -4.14 24.62
C GLN A 84 0.37 -3.87 25.95
N ASP A 85 1.02 -3.17 26.89
CA ASP A 85 0.49 -2.96 28.22
C ASP A 85 -0.82 -2.15 28.20
N GLU A 86 -1.80 -2.59 29.00
CA GLU A 86 -2.95 -1.76 29.33
C GLU A 86 -2.51 -0.60 30.23
N ILE A 87 -2.91 0.61 29.86
CA ILE A 87 -2.68 1.79 30.69
C ILE A 87 -4.01 2.18 31.30
N ALA A 88 -4.11 2.08 32.64
CA ALA A 88 -5.23 2.62 33.38
C ALA A 88 -5.30 4.14 33.12
N PHE A 89 -6.41 4.57 32.51
CA PHE A 89 -6.64 5.95 32.13
C PHE A 89 -8.07 6.32 32.48
N GLU A 90 -8.23 7.32 33.33
CA GLU A 90 -9.53 7.88 33.64
C GLU A 90 -9.84 8.94 32.59
N ASP A 91 -10.90 8.70 31.81
CA ASP A 91 -11.40 9.72 30.88
C ASP A 91 -11.80 10.98 31.66
N ASP A 92 -11.20 12.12 31.33
CA ASP A 92 -11.64 13.40 31.89
C ASP A 92 -13.02 13.73 31.29
N ILE A 93 -14.07 13.54 32.10
CA ILE A 93 -15.48 13.75 31.72
C ILE A 93 -15.76 15.23 31.41
N LYS A 94 -14.83 16.15 31.68
CA LYS A 94 -15.00 17.57 31.37
C LYS A 94 -14.93 17.80 29.86
N GLN A 95 -15.79 18.68 29.36
CA GLN A 95 -15.65 19.20 28.00
C GLN A 95 -14.36 20.04 27.91
N THR A 96 -13.32 19.44 27.33
CA THR A 96 -12.01 20.05 27.11
C THR A 96 -11.59 19.90 25.66
N PHE A 97 -10.77 20.85 25.19
CA PHE A 97 -10.08 20.77 23.90
C PHE A 97 -8.88 19.80 23.94
N PHE A 98 -8.38 19.47 25.14
CA PHE A 98 -7.19 18.64 25.33
C PHE A 98 -7.60 17.20 25.65
N LYS A 99 -7.86 16.43 24.59
CA LYS A 99 -8.19 15.00 24.71
C LYS A 99 -6.98 14.16 24.33
N ALA A 100 -6.65 13.21 25.17
CA ALA A 100 -5.69 12.15 24.90
C ALA A 100 -6.34 10.82 25.26
N GLN A 101 -6.00 9.77 24.52
CA GLN A 101 -6.44 8.41 24.79
C GLN A 101 -5.21 7.50 24.69
N PRO A 102 -5.00 6.58 25.63
CA PRO A 102 -3.96 5.56 25.48
C PRO A 102 -4.26 4.70 24.25
N GLU A 103 -3.19 4.28 23.57
CA GLU A 103 -3.26 3.33 22.48
C GLU A 103 -2.32 2.17 22.81
N ARG A 104 -2.80 0.95 22.63
CA ARG A 104 -1.99 -0.27 22.80
C ARG A 104 -2.00 -1.11 21.53
N GLY A 105 -0.92 -1.83 21.30
CA GLY A 105 -0.74 -2.58 20.07
C GLY A 105 0.57 -3.35 19.98
N ILE A 106 0.75 -3.99 18.84
CA ILE A 106 1.89 -4.85 18.51
C ILE A 106 2.43 -4.42 17.14
N SER A 107 3.74 -4.20 17.04
CA SER A 107 4.43 -3.95 15.77
C SER A 107 5.33 -5.13 15.44
N ARG A 108 5.18 -5.72 14.25
CA ARG A 108 6.04 -6.79 13.71
C ARG A 108 6.73 -6.35 12.43
N VAL A 109 7.92 -6.90 12.21
CA VAL A 109 8.67 -6.81 10.95
C VAL A 109 8.54 -8.15 10.23
N VAL A 110 8.35 -8.12 8.91
CA VAL A 110 8.20 -9.30 8.06
C VAL A 110 9.28 -9.26 6.97
N CYS A 111 10.36 -10.02 7.14
CA CYS A 111 11.34 -10.22 6.07
C CYS A 111 10.71 -11.10 4.99
N PHE A 112 10.82 -10.70 3.72
CA PHE A 112 10.15 -11.41 2.62
C PHE A 112 10.90 -12.68 2.20
N SER A 113 12.24 -12.66 2.26
CA SER A 113 13.15 -13.70 1.78
C SER A 113 14.47 -13.63 2.54
N PRO A 114 15.29 -14.71 2.61
CA PRO A 114 16.67 -14.61 3.10
C PRO A 114 17.56 -13.73 2.20
N ARG A 115 17.16 -13.52 0.95
CA ARG A 115 17.89 -12.76 -0.06
C ARG A 115 17.77 -11.26 0.16
N HIS A 116 18.89 -10.62 0.48
CA HIS A 116 18.98 -9.18 0.71
C HIS A 116 18.82 -8.33 -0.56
N ASP A 117 19.05 -8.92 -1.73
CA ASP A 117 19.00 -8.25 -3.04
C ASP A 117 17.71 -8.51 -3.83
N LEU A 118 16.73 -9.24 -3.27
CA LEU A 118 15.60 -9.78 -4.02
C LEU A 118 14.27 -9.10 -3.68
N THR A 119 13.87 -8.13 -4.49
CA THR A 119 12.58 -7.42 -4.32
C THR A 119 11.40 -8.18 -4.96
N LEU A 120 10.16 -7.87 -4.56
CA LEU A 120 8.93 -8.49 -5.07
C LEU A 120 8.87 -8.72 -6.59
N PRO A 121 9.17 -7.76 -7.48
CA PRO A 121 9.10 -7.99 -8.93
C PRO A 121 10.08 -9.05 -9.45
N GLU A 122 11.18 -9.26 -8.72
CA GLU A 122 12.26 -10.19 -9.06
C GLU A 122 12.01 -11.60 -8.49
N MET A 123 11.20 -11.73 -7.45
CA MET A 123 10.83 -13.01 -6.81
C MET A 123 9.98 -13.89 -7.74
N GLU A 124 10.20 -15.20 -7.74
CA GLU A 124 9.26 -16.13 -8.38
C GLU A 124 7.91 -16.16 -7.62
N VAL A 125 6.84 -16.56 -8.31
CA VAL A 125 5.45 -16.47 -7.80
C VAL A 125 5.30 -17.21 -6.47
N ASP A 126 5.86 -18.41 -6.33
CA ASP A 126 5.83 -19.21 -5.10
C ASP A 126 6.44 -18.47 -3.90
N GLY A 127 7.48 -17.66 -4.13
CA GLY A 127 8.07 -16.82 -3.09
C GLY A 127 7.11 -15.75 -2.59
N ILE A 128 6.33 -15.15 -3.49
CA ILE A 128 5.31 -14.16 -3.14
C ILE A 128 4.10 -14.82 -2.48
N GLU A 129 3.73 -16.04 -2.89
CA GLU A 129 2.71 -16.82 -2.18
C GLU A 129 3.07 -17.05 -0.71
N ASN A 130 4.35 -17.34 -0.41
CA ASN A 130 4.80 -17.51 0.96
C ASN A 130 4.65 -16.23 1.79
N ILE A 131 4.89 -15.06 1.20
CA ILE A 131 4.63 -13.76 1.83
C ILE A 131 3.14 -13.60 2.12
N ILE A 132 2.27 -13.89 1.15
CA ILE A 132 0.81 -13.79 1.31
C ILE A 132 0.31 -14.73 2.41
N ARG A 133 0.79 -15.97 2.47
CA ARG A 133 0.45 -16.92 3.54
C ARG A 133 0.95 -16.44 4.90
N THR A 134 2.11 -15.81 4.94
CA THR A 134 2.63 -15.16 6.16
C THR A 134 1.69 -14.04 6.60
N TRP A 135 1.28 -13.15 5.68
CA TRP A 135 0.30 -12.10 5.97
C TRP A 135 -1.05 -12.66 6.46
N GLN A 136 -1.56 -13.73 5.86
CA GLN A 136 -2.78 -14.41 6.32
C GLN A 136 -2.65 -14.94 7.74
N LYS A 137 -1.53 -15.60 8.05
CA LYS A 137 -1.24 -16.13 9.38
C LYS A 137 -1.17 -15.00 10.40
N GLU A 138 -0.41 -13.94 10.11
CA GLU A 138 -0.21 -12.82 11.03
C GLU A 138 -1.50 -12.04 11.26
N TYR A 139 -2.31 -11.81 10.23
CA TYR A 139 -3.65 -11.22 10.38
C TYR A 139 -4.54 -12.08 11.28
N THR A 140 -4.56 -13.40 11.06
CA THR A 140 -5.35 -14.34 11.86
C THR A 140 -4.89 -14.38 13.32
N ASP A 141 -3.59 -14.42 13.57
CA ASP A 141 -3.05 -14.60 14.91
C ASP A 141 -3.15 -13.30 15.73
N LEU A 142 -2.87 -12.15 15.12
CA LEU A 142 -3.02 -10.85 15.78
C LEU A 142 -4.50 -10.53 16.01
N GLY A 143 -5.38 -10.82 15.06
CA GLY A 143 -6.83 -10.60 15.20
C GLY A 143 -7.53 -11.51 16.21
N LYS A 144 -6.86 -12.54 16.75
CA LYS A 144 -7.37 -13.35 17.87
C LYS A 144 -7.12 -12.72 19.23
N ILE A 145 -6.26 -11.71 19.30
CA ILE A 145 -5.95 -11.01 20.54
C ILE A 145 -7.15 -10.10 20.84
N ASP A 146 -7.75 -10.31 22.01
CA ASP A 146 -9.03 -9.73 22.44
C ASP A 146 -9.14 -8.20 22.33
N TYR A 147 -8.02 -7.49 22.40
CA TYR A 147 -7.97 -6.04 22.31
C TYR A 147 -7.55 -5.49 20.97
N ILE A 148 -7.22 -6.33 20.00
CA ILE A 148 -6.79 -5.90 18.67
C ILE A 148 -7.99 -5.82 17.75
N ASN A 149 -8.37 -4.59 17.40
CA ASN A 149 -9.50 -4.32 16.53
C ASN A 149 -9.09 -4.06 15.08
N HIS A 150 -7.80 -3.81 14.82
CA HIS A 150 -7.30 -3.67 13.45
C HIS A 150 -5.89 -4.24 13.29
N VAL A 151 -5.64 -4.86 12.14
CA VAL A 151 -4.31 -5.35 11.73
C VAL A 151 -3.92 -4.73 10.39
N GLN A 152 -3.01 -3.76 10.43
CA GLN A 152 -2.49 -3.08 9.26
C GLN A 152 -1.22 -3.75 8.74
N ILE A 153 -1.30 -4.31 7.53
CA ILE A 153 -0.15 -4.88 6.80
C ILE A 153 0.32 -3.85 5.78
N PHE A 154 1.61 -3.54 5.76
CA PHE A 154 2.17 -2.54 4.85
C PHE A 154 3.66 -2.77 4.53
N GLU A 155 4.14 -2.13 3.46
CA GLU A 155 5.54 -2.13 3.02
C GLU A 155 5.98 -0.69 2.74
N ASN A 156 7.20 -0.34 3.15
CA ASN A 156 7.88 0.87 2.69
C ASN A 156 9.12 0.47 1.87
N LYS A 157 9.06 0.63 0.55
CA LYS A 157 10.15 0.29 -0.37
C LYS A 157 10.95 1.53 -0.76
N GLY A 158 12.26 1.46 -0.59
CA GLY A 158 13.22 2.49 -0.99
C GLY A 158 13.36 3.63 0.01
N SER A 159 14.56 4.21 0.07
CA SER A 159 14.92 5.28 1.03
C SER A 159 14.04 6.52 0.92
N VAL A 160 13.54 6.83 -0.29
CA VAL A 160 12.63 7.95 -0.55
C VAL A 160 11.32 7.83 0.24
N MET A 161 10.91 6.61 0.61
CA MET A 161 9.70 6.32 1.41
C MET A 161 10.02 6.09 2.90
N GLY A 162 11.21 6.49 3.36
CA GLY A 162 11.60 6.37 4.77
C GLY A 162 12.05 4.97 5.18
N CYS A 163 12.31 4.07 4.23
CA CYS A 163 12.89 2.76 4.52
C CYS A 163 14.35 2.91 4.98
N SER A 164 14.64 2.50 6.22
CA SER A 164 15.97 2.63 6.85
C SER A 164 16.85 1.39 6.70
N ASN A 165 16.31 0.25 6.25
CA ASN A 165 17.05 -0.98 6.02
C ASN A 165 16.81 -1.49 4.59
N PRO A 166 17.85 -1.75 3.78
CA PRO A 166 17.68 -2.14 2.38
C PRO A 166 17.14 -3.56 2.17
N HIS A 167 17.14 -4.43 3.19
CA HIS A 167 16.62 -5.79 3.06
C HIS A 167 15.10 -5.76 2.75
N PRO A 168 14.60 -6.54 1.76
CA PRO A 168 13.18 -6.57 1.41
C PRO A 168 12.29 -7.04 2.57
N HIS A 169 11.48 -6.13 3.11
CA HIS A 169 10.61 -6.43 4.25
C HIS A 169 9.35 -5.56 4.26
N GLY A 170 8.31 -6.08 4.89
CA GLY A 170 7.11 -5.34 5.29
C GLY A 170 7.02 -5.19 6.79
N GLN A 171 5.94 -4.58 7.24
CA GLN A 171 5.59 -4.40 8.64
C GLN A 171 4.10 -4.73 8.86
N ILE A 172 3.79 -5.13 10.08
CA ILE A 172 2.42 -5.38 10.52
C ILE A 172 2.22 -4.65 11.84
N TRP A 173 1.32 -3.68 11.85
CA TRP A 173 0.96 -2.95 13.06
C TRP A 173 -0.48 -3.30 13.41
N ALA A 174 -0.65 -3.95 14.56
CA ALA A 174 -1.94 -4.30 15.13
C ALA A 174 -2.22 -3.38 16.31
N GLN A 175 -3.43 -2.81 16.39
CA GLN A 175 -3.76 -1.83 17.41
C GLN A 175 -5.21 -1.95 17.90
N SER A 176 -5.48 -1.32 19.04
CA SER A 176 -6.77 -1.39 19.72
C SER A 176 -7.83 -0.46 19.15
N SER A 177 -7.45 0.68 18.60
CA SER A 177 -8.37 1.52 17.82
C SER A 177 -8.32 1.20 16.33
N LEU A 178 -9.34 1.61 15.59
CA LEU A 178 -9.20 1.74 14.13
C LEU A 178 -8.30 2.95 13.81
N PRO A 179 -7.25 2.79 12.98
CA PRO A 179 -6.48 3.93 12.51
C PRO A 179 -7.36 4.93 11.75
N THR A 180 -7.04 6.21 11.79
CA THR A 180 -7.87 7.30 11.20
C THR A 180 -8.32 7.05 9.76
N GLU A 181 -7.42 6.63 8.88
CA GLU A 181 -7.77 6.38 7.47
C GLU A 181 -8.67 5.14 7.30
N VAL A 182 -8.53 4.16 8.18
CA VAL A 182 -9.37 2.95 8.23
C VAL A 182 -10.75 3.32 8.78
N GLU A 183 -10.82 4.14 9.83
CA GLU A 183 -12.08 4.62 10.40
C GLU A 183 -12.89 5.44 9.38
N LYS A 184 -12.25 6.37 8.66
CA LYS A 184 -12.87 7.09 7.54
C LYS A 184 -13.41 6.12 6.48
N THR A 185 -12.60 5.13 6.10
CA THR A 185 -12.97 4.11 5.10
C THR A 185 -14.16 3.29 5.56
N GLN A 186 -14.12 2.77 6.78
CA GLN A 186 -15.19 2.04 7.44
C GLN A 186 -16.51 2.82 7.41
N HIS A 187 -16.46 4.10 7.81
CA HIS A 187 -17.64 4.96 7.85
C HIS A 187 -18.28 5.11 6.46
N ASN A 188 -17.48 5.46 5.44
CA ASN A 188 -18.00 5.70 4.10
C ASN A 188 -18.46 4.42 3.39
N LEU A 189 -17.77 3.29 3.60
CA LEU A 189 -18.21 1.99 3.08
C LEU A 189 -19.56 1.60 3.68
N LYS A 190 -19.73 1.77 5.00
CA LYS A 190 -20.99 1.49 5.70
C LYS A 190 -22.11 2.40 5.23
N GLU A 191 -21.89 3.71 5.16
CA GLU A 191 -22.90 4.67 4.69
C GLU A 191 -23.35 4.33 3.27
N TYR A 192 -22.42 3.98 2.37
CA TYR A 192 -22.76 3.56 1.02
C TYR A 192 -23.57 2.27 1.00
N PHE A 193 -23.15 1.27 1.78
CA PHE A 193 -23.82 -0.02 1.83
C PHE A 193 -25.26 0.10 2.34
N GLU A 194 -25.47 0.84 3.44
CA GLU A 194 -26.80 1.10 4.01
C GLU A 194 -27.70 1.87 3.03
N LYS A 195 -27.14 2.83 2.29
CA LYS A 195 -27.89 3.67 1.36
C LYS A 195 -28.25 2.96 0.04
N ASN A 196 -27.34 2.17 -0.51
CA ASN A 196 -27.48 1.60 -1.86
C ASN A 196 -27.85 0.12 -1.85
N GLY A 197 -27.66 -0.58 -0.73
CA GLY A 197 -27.83 -2.03 -0.64
C GLY A 197 -26.79 -2.84 -1.42
N SER A 198 -25.65 -2.21 -1.75
CA SER A 198 -24.56 -2.77 -2.55
C SER A 198 -23.20 -2.32 -2.02
N ASN A 199 -22.13 -3.04 -2.39
CA ASN A 199 -20.78 -2.73 -1.95
C ASN A 199 -20.12 -1.67 -2.84
N LEU A 200 -19.67 -0.55 -2.24
CA LEU A 200 -19.09 0.60 -2.94
C LEU A 200 -17.98 0.21 -3.91
N LEU A 201 -17.03 -0.61 -3.44
CA LEU A 201 -15.84 -0.95 -4.20
C LEU A 201 -16.13 -2.01 -5.28
N GLN A 202 -17.11 -2.88 -5.07
CA GLN A 202 -17.59 -3.75 -6.14
C GLN A 202 -18.28 -2.96 -7.26
N ASP A 203 -19.17 -2.04 -6.91
CA ASP A 203 -19.85 -1.19 -7.90
C ASP A 203 -18.85 -0.31 -8.66
N TYR A 204 -17.88 0.24 -7.95
CA TYR A 204 -16.78 0.98 -8.55
C TYR A 204 -15.96 0.11 -9.52
N LEU A 205 -15.58 -1.10 -9.11
CA LEU A 205 -14.83 -2.02 -9.97
C LEU A 205 -15.62 -2.40 -11.23
N GLN A 206 -16.93 -2.68 -11.12
CA GLN A 206 -17.76 -2.98 -12.29
C GLN A 206 -17.79 -1.80 -13.27
N ALA A 207 -17.89 -0.56 -12.76
CA ALA A 207 -17.81 0.64 -13.57
C ALA A 207 -16.44 0.82 -14.24
N GLU A 208 -15.35 0.54 -13.53
CA GLU A 208 -13.99 0.61 -14.07
C GLU A 208 -13.72 -0.46 -15.12
N LEU A 209 -14.18 -1.69 -14.93
CA LEU A 209 -14.05 -2.77 -15.92
C LEU A 209 -14.83 -2.43 -17.20
N LYS A 210 -16.01 -1.82 -17.07
CA LYS A 210 -16.80 -1.39 -18.24
C LYS A 210 -16.13 -0.26 -19.02
N LYS A 211 -15.48 0.69 -18.34
CA LYS A 211 -14.78 1.80 -19.00
C LYS A 211 -13.39 1.41 -19.51
N SER A 212 -12.70 0.55 -18.78
CA SER A 212 -11.35 0.04 -19.05
C SER A 212 -10.22 1.08 -19.18
N GLU A 213 -10.50 2.38 -19.02
CA GLU A 213 -9.52 3.48 -19.21
C GLU A 213 -8.42 3.50 -18.14
N ARG A 214 -8.74 3.06 -16.91
CA ARG A 214 -7.84 3.12 -15.75
C ARG A 214 -7.34 1.75 -15.30
N ILE A 215 -7.75 0.67 -15.98
CA ILE A 215 -7.25 -0.68 -15.72
C ILE A 215 -5.82 -0.81 -16.23
N VAL A 216 -4.90 -1.16 -15.33
CA VAL A 216 -3.49 -1.39 -15.63
C VAL A 216 -3.26 -2.84 -16.01
N ILE A 217 -3.71 -3.77 -15.15
CA ILE A 217 -3.65 -5.23 -15.35
C ILE A 217 -4.85 -5.89 -14.67
N GLU A 218 -5.22 -7.06 -15.15
CA GLU A 218 -6.20 -7.92 -14.50
C GLU A 218 -5.87 -9.39 -14.73
N ASN A 219 -6.35 -10.23 -13.83
CA ASN A 219 -6.41 -11.67 -14.01
C ASN A 219 -7.81 -12.17 -13.64
N GLU A 220 -7.99 -13.48 -13.48
CA GLU A 220 -9.29 -14.08 -13.16
C GLU A 220 -9.91 -13.52 -11.87
N HIS A 221 -9.09 -13.22 -10.85
CA HIS A 221 -9.57 -12.92 -9.50
C HIS A 221 -9.37 -11.46 -9.06
N PHE A 222 -8.46 -10.72 -9.69
CA PHE A 222 -8.10 -9.35 -9.30
C PHE A 222 -7.97 -8.42 -10.49
N ALA A 223 -8.14 -7.12 -10.22
CA ALA A 223 -7.77 -6.04 -11.13
C ALA A 223 -6.87 -5.04 -10.39
N ALA A 224 -5.81 -4.58 -11.05
CA ALA A 224 -5.03 -3.43 -10.63
C ALA A 224 -5.38 -2.24 -11.52
N LEU A 225 -5.73 -1.12 -10.91
CA LEU A 225 -6.15 0.09 -11.60
C LEU A 225 -5.54 1.33 -10.96
N VAL A 226 -5.51 2.44 -11.68
CA VAL A 226 -5.25 3.76 -11.09
C VAL A 226 -6.59 4.33 -10.64
N PRO A 227 -6.85 4.51 -9.33
CA PRO A 227 -8.14 5.01 -8.86
C PRO A 227 -8.49 6.35 -9.52
N PHE A 228 -9.78 6.56 -9.81
CA PHE A 228 -10.26 7.81 -10.41
C PHE A 228 -9.83 9.03 -9.58
N TRP A 229 -9.79 8.85 -8.26
CA TRP A 229 -9.45 9.82 -7.23
C TRP A 229 -8.01 9.71 -6.72
N ALA A 230 -7.12 9.02 -7.43
CA ALA A 230 -5.74 8.85 -6.99
C ALA A 230 -5.05 10.19 -6.70
N ILE A 231 -4.15 10.24 -5.72
CA ILE A 231 -3.40 11.42 -5.31
C ILE A 231 -1.95 11.35 -5.82
N TRP A 232 -1.34 10.17 -5.75
CA TRP A 232 0.03 9.95 -6.20
C TRP A 232 0.09 9.76 -7.72
N PRO A 233 1.24 10.06 -8.37
CA PRO A 233 1.32 10.12 -9.82
C PRO A 233 0.94 8.80 -10.48
N TYR A 234 1.53 7.71 -10.01
CA TYR A 234 1.27 6.34 -10.48
C TYR A 234 0.64 5.50 -9.37
N GLU A 235 -0.19 6.11 -8.53
CA GLU A 235 -0.98 5.40 -7.53
C GLU A 235 -1.75 4.25 -8.17
N THR A 236 -1.77 3.10 -7.52
CA THR A 236 -2.66 2.01 -7.95
C THR A 236 -3.36 1.37 -6.76
N MET A 237 -4.47 0.73 -7.07
CA MET A 237 -5.22 -0.11 -6.15
C MET A 237 -5.40 -1.48 -6.81
N ILE A 238 -4.99 -2.54 -6.12
CA ILE A 238 -5.39 -3.90 -6.45
C ILE A 238 -6.68 -4.18 -5.70
N ILE A 239 -7.71 -4.64 -6.41
CA ILE A 239 -9.02 -4.95 -5.85
C ILE A 239 -9.46 -6.35 -6.29
N SER A 240 -10.05 -7.09 -5.37
CA SER A 240 -10.62 -8.41 -5.63
C SER A 240 -11.90 -8.30 -6.46
N LYS A 241 -12.09 -9.19 -7.44
CA LYS A 241 -13.29 -9.26 -8.28
C LYS A 241 -14.45 -9.93 -7.54
N ARG A 242 -14.15 -10.99 -6.77
CA ARG A 242 -15.10 -11.64 -5.87
C ARG A 242 -15.28 -10.79 -4.62
N HIS A 243 -16.48 -10.79 -4.04
CA HIS A 243 -16.69 -10.19 -2.74
C HIS A 243 -15.95 -10.98 -1.66
N ILE A 244 -14.94 -10.37 -1.07
CA ILE A 244 -14.15 -10.84 0.06
C ILE A 244 -13.73 -9.63 0.87
N THR A 245 -13.69 -9.75 2.20
CA THR A 245 -13.49 -8.60 3.07
C THR A 245 -12.06 -8.53 3.58
N LYS A 246 -11.35 -9.66 3.60
CA LYS A 246 -10.00 -9.79 4.17
C LYS A 246 -9.14 -10.83 3.46
N ILE A 247 -7.82 -10.72 3.66
CA ILE A 247 -6.82 -11.57 2.99
C ILE A 247 -6.99 -13.07 3.32
N THR A 248 -7.58 -13.39 4.47
CA THR A 248 -7.80 -14.77 4.94
C THR A 248 -8.99 -15.45 4.27
N ASP A 249 -9.82 -14.73 3.53
CA ASP A 249 -10.95 -15.28 2.76
C ASP A 249 -10.52 -15.84 1.38
N PHE A 250 -9.24 -15.74 1.05
CA PHE A 250 -8.72 -16.18 -0.24
C PHE A 250 -8.73 -17.71 -0.32
N THR A 251 -9.19 -18.21 -1.46
CA THR A 251 -8.94 -19.58 -1.90
C THR A 251 -7.47 -19.74 -2.32
N THR A 252 -7.02 -20.99 -2.48
CA THR A 252 -5.66 -21.27 -2.97
C THR A 252 -5.38 -20.61 -4.32
N ASN A 253 -6.34 -20.63 -5.25
CA ASN A 253 -6.20 -20.01 -6.57
C ASN A 253 -6.10 -18.48 -6.46
N GLU A 254 -6.81 -17.86 -5.52
CA GLU A 254 -6.73 -16.42 -5.29
C GLU A 254 -5.40 -16.01 -4.66
N VAL A 255 -4.78 -16.86 -3.82
CA VAL A 255 -3.41 -16.62 -3.35
C VAL A 255 -2.44 -16.55 -4.53
N THR A 256 -2.47 -17.53 -5.44
CA THR A 256 -1.61 -17.55 -6.63
C THR A 256 -1.90 -16.38 -7.57
N ALA A 257 -3.17 -16.03 -7.77
CA ALA A 257 -3.56 -14.91 -8.61
C ALA A 257 -3.15 -13.57 -7.99
N PHE A 258 -3.23 -13.42 -6.68
CA PHE A 258 -2.77 -12.22 -5.98
C PHE A 258 -1.23 -12.09 -6.04
N ALA A 259 -0.51 -13.19 -5.85
CA ALA A 259 0.95 -13.23 -6.03
C ALA A 259 1.37 -12.81 -7.44
N THR A 260 0.66 -13.33 -8.45
CA THR A 260 0.92 -13.03 -9.86
C THR A 260 0.67 -11.56 -10.18
N ILE A 261 -0.47 -10.99 -9.76
CA ILE A 261 -0.78 -9.59 -10.07
C ILE A 261 0.13 -8.62 -9.30
N LEU A 262 0.55 -8.95 -8.07
CA LEU A 262 1.55 -8.20 -7.33
C LEU A 262 2.90 -8.17 -8.06
N LYS A 263 3.38 -9.33 -8.54
CA LYS A 263 4.61 -9.43 -9.33
C LYS A 263 4.53 -8.59 -10.60
N GLN A 264 3.42 -8.70 -11.33
CA GLN A 264 3.21 -7.97 -12.58
C GLN A 264 3.16 -6.46 -12.35
N LEU A 265 2.38 -6.00 -11.35
CA LEU A 265 2.27 -4.58 -11.03
C LEU A 265 3.61 -3.98 -10.62
N THR A 266 4.31 -4.62 -9.69
CA THR A 266 5.62 -4.15 -9.23
C THR A 266 6.69 -4.23 -10.32
N THR A 267 6.56 -5.17 -11.26
CA THR A 267 7.44 -5.22 -12.44
C THR A 267 7.19 -4.04 -13.38
N LYS A 268 5.92 -3.68 -13.62
CA LYS A 268 5.57 -2.51 -14.42
C LYS A 268 6.06 -1.22 -13.76
N TYR A 269 5.99 -1.13 -12.42
CA TYR A 269 6.57 -0.02 -11.68
C TYR A 269 8.08 0.12 -11.90
N ASP A 270 8.84 -0.96 -11.70
CA ASP A 270 10.30 -0.91 -11.88
C ASP A 270 10.70 -0.62 -13.34
N ASN A 271 9.91 -1.11 -14.30
CA ASN A 271 10.12 -0.86 -15.72
C ASN A 271 9.86 0.60 -16.13
N LEU A 272 8.90 1.28 -15.51
CA LEU A 272 8.44 2.63 -15.89
C LEU A 272 9.59 3.64 -16.02
N PHE A 273 10.56 3.57 -15.08
CA PHE A 273 11.78 4.38 -15.13
C PHE A 273 13.06 3.55 -15.07
N SER A 274 12.97 2.24 -15.32
CA SER A 274 14.09 1.28 -15.29
C SER A 274 14.95 1.40 -14.01
N THR A 275 14.28 1.41 -12.85
CA THR A 275 14.86 1.57 -11.53
C THR A 275 14.07 0.76 -10.51
N SER A 276 14.66 0.42 -9.37
CA SER A 276 13.88 -0.08 -8.23
C SER A 276 12.90 1.03 -7.79
N PHE A 277 11.62 0.84 -8.07
CA PHE A 277 10.61 1.88 -7.93
C PHE A 277 10.15 1.97 -6.48
N PRO A 278 10.33 3.12 -5.80
CA PRO A 278 9.94 3.27 -4.40
C PRO A 278 8.42 3.43 -4.29
N TYR A 279 7.86 2.92 -3.20
CA TYR A 279 6.46 3.11 -2.84
C TYR A 279 6.22 2.79 -1.36
N SER A 280 5.13 3.31 -0.82
CA SER A 280 4.47 2.70 0.34
C SER A 280 3.28 1.92 -0.17
N SER A 281 3.06 0.72 0.33
CA SER A 281 1.89 -0.08 -0.01
C SER A 281 1.24 -0.63 1.24
N GLY A 282 -0.06 -0.89 1.20
CA GLY A 282 -0.79 -1.36 2.37
C GLY A 282 -2.10 -2.02 2.01
N ILE A 283 -2.45 -3.05 2.79
CA ILE A 283 -3.71 -3.79 2.63
C ILE A 283 -4.79 -3.10 3.44
N HIS A 284 -5.91 -2.82 2.80
CA HIS A 284 -7.15 -2.40 3.43
C HIS A 284 -8.14 -3.57 3.39
N GLN A 285 -8.53 -4.00 4.57
CA GLN A 285 -9.36 -5.18 4.83
C GLN A 285 -10.20 -4.93 6.07
N ALA A 286 -11.26 -5.72 6.24
CA ALA A 286 -12.17 -5.62 7.36
C ALA A 286 -11.42 -5.57 8.72
N PRO A 287 -11.91 -4.77 9.68
CA PRO A 287 -11.48 -4.82 11.07
C PRO A 287 -11.52 -6.23 11.67
N THR A 288 -10.78 -6.40 12.77
CA THR A 288 -10.72 -7.63 13.57
C THR A 288 -11.46 -7.48 14.91
N ASP A 289 -12.43 -6.57 14.99
CA ASP A 289 -13.18 -6.22 16.20
C ASP A 289 -14.29 -7.22 16.60
N GLY A 290 -14.42 -8.32 15.84
CA GLY A 290 -15.40 -9.38 16.08
C GLY A 290 -16.75 -9.18 15.41
N GLU A 291 -16.97 -8.04 14.73
CA GLU A 291 -18.21 -7.75 14.01
C GLU A 291 -18.16 -8.25 12.56
N GLU A 292 -19.34 -8.37 11.95
CA GLU A 292 -19.46 -8.64 10.51
C GLU A 292 -19.33 -7.35 9.71
N HIS A 293 -18.45 -7.38 8.71
CA HIS A 293 -18.06 -6.22 7.91
C HIS A 293 -18.35 -6.43 6.41
N THR A 294 -19.60 -6.79 6.08
CA THR A 294 -20.02 -7.09 4.69
C THR A 294 -19.90 -5.90 3.72
N GLU A 295 -19.84 -4.68 4.25
CA GLU A 295 -19.57 -3.45 3.50
C GLU A 295 -18.12 -3.35 3.02
N TRP A 296 -17.19 -4.15 3.57
CA TRP A 296 -15.80 -4.15 3.16
C TRP A 296 -15.54 -4.91 1.88
N GLN A 297 -14.54 -4.45 1.14
CA GLN A 297 -14.00 -5.19 0.00
C GLN A 297 -12.49 -5.16 0.15
N PHE A 298 -11.84 -6.33 0.07
CA PHE A 298 -10.40 -6.42 0.12
C PHE A 298 -9.77 -5.62 -1.03
N HIS A 299 -8.84 -4.74 -0.68
CA HIS A 299 -8.05 -3.99 -1.62
C HIS A 299 -6.66 -3.64 -1.05
N MET A 300 -5.70 -3.39 -1.93
CA MET A 300 -4.33 -3.01 -1.56
C MET A 300 -3.93 -1.77 -2.34
N HIS A 301 -3.45 -0.74 -1.62
CA HIS A 301 -3.01 0.53 -2.20
C HIS A 301 -1.51 0.55 -2.41
N PHE A 302 -1.07 1.27 -3.45
CA PHE A 302 0.32 1.60 -3.72
C PHE A 302 0.46 3.11 -3.93
N TYR A 303 1.33 3.74 -3.14
CA TYR A 303 1.60 5.17 -3.12
C TYR A 303 3.04 5.47 -3.54
N PRO A 304 3.36 5.43 -4.84
CA PRO A 304 4.69 5.74 -5.33
C PRO A 304 4.94 7.24 -5.48
N PRO A 305 6.11 7.76 -5.07
CA PRO A 305 6.40 9.18 -5.11
C PRO A 305 6.93 9.64 -6.48
N LEU A 306 7.52 8.76 -7.30
CA LEU A 306 8.15 9.16 -8.57
C LEU A 306 7.12 9.71 -9.55
N LEU A 307 7.48 10.78 -10.28
CA LEU A 307 6.58 11.52 -11.16
C LEU A 307 7.07 11.56 -12.61
N ARG A 308 8.29 12.06 -12.86
CA ARG A 308 8.78 12.32 -14.24
C ARG A 308 9.90 11.37 -14.68
N SER A 309 10.67 10.87 -13.73
CA SER A 309 11.84 10.03 -13.97
C SER A 309 12.21 9.30 -12.67
N ALA A 310 13.25 8.46 -12.73
CA ALA A 310 13.89 7.86 -11.56
C ALA A 310 14.40 8.89 -10.52
N THR A 311 14.57 10.15 -10.93
CA THR A 311 15.15 11.20 -10.10
C THR A 311 14.16 12.31 -9.71
N VAL A 312 12.97 12.37 -10.31
CA VAL A 312 12.02 13.46 -10.03
C VAL A 312 10.75 12.91 -9.42
N LYS A 313 10.57 13.18 -8.13
CA LYS A 313 9.40 12.79 -7.36
C LYS A 313 8.38 13.92 -7.20
N LYS A 314 7.15 13.53 -6.87
CA LYS A 314 6.12 14.40 -6.32
C LYS A 314 6.46 14.72 -4.86
N PHE A 315 6.24 15.97 -4.48
CA PHE A 315 6.30 16.44 -3.11
C PHE A 315 4.87 16.84 -2.69
N MET A 316 4.32 16.22 -1.65
CA MET A 316 3.03 16.63 -1.08
C MET A 316 3.28 17.67 0.00
N VAL A 317 3.32 18.94 -0.40
CA VAL A 317 3.72 20.07 0.47
C VAL A 317 2.88 21.31 0.17
N GLY A 318 3.05 22.36 0.98
CA GLY A 318 2.46 23.67 0.69
C GLY A 318 0.93 23.61 0.59
N TYR A 319 0.38 23.76 -0.61
CA TYR A 319 -1.06 23.68 -0.86
C TYR A 319 -1.65 22.33 -0.42
N GLU A 320 -0.93 21.22 -0.63
CA GLU A 320 -1.41 19.88 -0.28
C GLU A 320 -1.48 19.65 1.24
N MET A 321 -0.70 20.41 2.03
CA MET A 321 -0.73 20.35 3.50
C MET A 321 -1.74 21.32 4.12
N MET A 322 -2.13 22.39 3.41
CA MET A 322 -2.94 23.51 3.93
C MET A 322 -4.30 23.66 3.26
N GLY A 323 -4.56 22.89 2.20
CA GLY A 323 -5.73 23.04 1.34
C GLY A 323 -6.31 21.70 0.91
N GLU A 324 -5.81 21.14 -0.18
CA GLU A 324 -6.33 19.91 -0.79
C GLU A 324 -5.22 19.16 -1.53
N ALA A 325 -5.31 17.83 -1.56
CA ALA A 325 -4.42 17.01 -2.38
C ALA A 325 -4.47 17.44 -3.86
N GLN A 326 -3.31 17.56 -4.51
CA GLN A 326 -3.22 18.03 -5.90
C GLN A 326 -2.35 17.11 -6.75
N ARG A 327 -2.78 16.77 -7.97
CA ARG A 327 -2.00 15.95 -8.91
C ARG A 327 -1.77 16.61 -10.26
N ASP A 328 -0.59 16.37 -10.84
CA ASP A 328 -0.09 17.00 -12.07
C ASP A 328 -0.40 16.20 -13.35
N ILE A 329 -0.69 14.91 -13.21
CA ILE A 329 -0.95 13.95 -14.31
C ILE A 329 -2.33 13.32 -14.08
N THR A 330 -3.15 13.10 -15.10
CA THR A 330 -4.46 12.45 -14.92
C THR A 330 -4.32 10.97 -14.57
N ALA A 331 -5.31 10.39 -13.89
CA ALA A 331 -5.31 8.96 -13.55
C ALA A 331 -5.28 8.08 -14.81
N GLU A 332 -6.01 8.49 -15.85
CA GLU A 332 -6.08 7.81 -17.15
C GLU A 332 -4.71 7.77 -17.83
N LYS A 333 -3.99 8.90 -17.85
CA LYS A 333 -2.65 8.95 -18.44
C LYS A 333 -1.65 8.08 -17.66
N SER A 334 -1.72 8.09 -16.32
CA SER A 334 -0.90 7.22 -15.49
C SER A 334 -1.18 5.73 -15.76
N ALA A 335 -2.44 5.36 -15.90
CA ALA A 335 -2.83 3.99 -16.21
C ALA A 335 -2.30 3.54 -17.58
N THR A 336 -2.44 4.39 -18.61
CA THR A 336 -1.88 4.12 -19.95
C THR A 336 -0.36 3.89 -19.88
N LEU A 337 0.38 4.78 -19.22
CA LEU A 337 1.85 4.66 -19.12
C LEU A 337 2.29 3.38 -18.39
N LEU A 338 1.58 2.98 -17.34
CA LEU A 338 1.84 1.72 -16.62
C LEU A 338 1.49 0.51 -17.50
N LYS A 339 0.33 0.53 -18.17
CA LYS A 339 -0.16 -0.56 -19.02
C LYS A 339 0.80 -0.87 -20.17
N GLU A 340 1.42 0.15 -20.74
CA GLU A 340 2.42 0.04 -21.81
C GLU A 340 3.74 -0.61 -21.37
N GLN A 341 4.01 -0.71 -20.06
CA GLN A 341 5.21 -1.37 -19.56
C GLN A 341 5.14 -2.88 -19.76
N SER A 342 6.29 -3.49 -19.99
CA SER A 342 6.41 -4.95 -20.15
C SER A 342 6.14 -5.70 -18.84
N ASP A 343 5.62 -6.92 -18.94
CA ASP A 343 5.49 -7.85 -17.80
C ASP A 343 6.82 -8.56 -17.46
N ILE A 344 7.88 -8.34 -18.24
CA ILE A 344 9.23 -8.84 -17.99
C ILE A 344 10.07 -7.72 -17.39
N HIS A 345 10.61 -7.96 -16.20
CA HIS A 345 11.45 -7.01 -15.47
C HIS A 345 12.70 -6.63 -16.28
N TYR A 346 13.06 -5.34 -16.29
CA TYR A 346 14.14 -4.81 -17.12
C TYR A 346 15.49 -5.48 -16.88
N LYS A 347 15.76 -5.95 -15.65
CA LYS A 347 16.98 -6.73 -15.33
C LYS A 347 17.05 -8.11 -16.03
N LYS A 348 15.93 -8.69 -16.46
CA LYS A 348 15.88 -9.96 -17.22
C LYS A 348 15.98 -9.75 -18.74
N LYS A 349 16.03 -8.50 -19.22
CA LYS A 349 16.11 -8.17 -20.66
C LYS A 349 17.54 -8.04 -21.19
N LEU A 350 18.54 -8.42 -20.40
CA LEU A 350 19.95 -8.33 -20.74
C LEU A 350 20.50 -9.66 -21.27
#